data_AF-N9MU95-F1
#
_entry.id   AF-N9MU95-F1
#
_cell.length_a   1.000
_cell.length_b   1.000
_cell.length_c   1.000
_cell.angle_alpha   90.00
_cell.angle_beta   90.00
_cell.angle_gamma   90.00
#
_symmetry.space_group_name_H-M   'P 1'
#
loop_
_entity.id
_entity.type
_entity.pdbx_description
1 polymer ?
#
loop_
_entity_poly.entity_id
_entity_poly.type
_entity_poly.pdbx_seq_one_letter_code
_entity_poly.pdbx_strand_id
1 'polypeptide(L)'
;MSPSAQHALIVQIDQLLPQTQCGLCGHRDGCLPYAKSIAEGEEANKCVPGGQPVADALAALLKRAPLTAEPSVWDIQADGRPQRIKAVIREDECIGCTKCISACPVDAIIGSGKLMHSILTDLCTGCELCIPPCPVDCIDLVADTKPLPTTDQRTAEQDDLRQRYYAHIQREEARRLSRKGPIVRAEIDVEFFAQFSQALNNVPVITLTEKPKESTTLDAKTTIELAKLRTQVKKLEKQLSVRADESKQAQLLALQQRLNELQDI
;
A
#
# COMPACT_ATOMS: atom_id res chain seq x y z
N MET A 1 23.98 6.99 -19.39
CA MET A 1 23.86 5.51 -19.44
C MET A 1 22.79 5.14 -20.44
N SER A 2 22.86 3.97 -21.10
CA SER A 2 21.74 3.48 -21.91
C SER A 2 20.55 3.12 -20.99
N PRO A 3 19.30 3.16 -21.47
CA PRO A 3 18.12 2.79 -20.66
C PRO A 3 18.23 1.39 -20.05
N SER A 4 18.78 0.42 -20.80
CA SER A 4 19.02 -0.95 -20.32
C SER A 4 20.05 -1.01 -19.18
N ALA A 5 21.15 -0.25 -19.28
CA ALA A 5 22.14 -0.18 -18.21
C ALA A 5 21.59 0.49 -16.94
N GLN A 6 20.71 1.49 -17.09
CA GLN A 6 20.04 2.13 -15.96
C GLN A 6 19.07 1.16 -15.26
N HIS A 7 18.28 0.40 -16.02
CA HIS A 7 17.42 -0.63 -15.44
C HIS A 7 18.21 -1.69 -14.66
N ALA A 8 19.32 -2.18 -15.22
CA ALA A 8 20.17 -3.15 -14.54
C ALA A 8 20.75 -2.59 -13.23
N LEU A 9 21.17 -1.32 -13.22
CA LEU A 9 21.68 -0.67 -12.01
C LEU A 9 20.59 -0.55 -10.92
N ILE A 10 19.37 -0.17 -11.30
CA ILE A 10 18.24 -0.08 -10.35
C ILE A 10 17.97 -1.43 -9.69
N VAL A 11 17.99 -2.51 -10.48
CA VAL A 11 17.82 -3.88 -9.94
C VAL A 11 18.95 -4.23 -8.95
N GLN A 12 20.20 -3.91 -9.28
CA GLN A 12 21.33 -4.16 -8.38
C GLN A 12 21.23 -3.36 -7.08
N ILE A 13 20.76 -2.11 -7.13
CA ILE A 13 20.53 -1.30 -5.95
C ILE A 13 19.40 -1.89 -5.10
N ASP A 14 18.26 -2.24 -5.71
CA ASP A 14 17.13 -2.84 -5.00
C ASP A 14 17.49 -4.16 -4.29
N GLN A 15 18.39 -4.95 -4.88
CA GLN A 15 18.93 -6.16 -4.27
C GLN A 15 19.73 -5.92 -2.98
N LEU A 16 20.33 -4.75 -2.81
CA LEU A 16 21.07 -4.40 -1.59
C LEU A 16 20.16 -3.87 -0.47
N LEU A 17 18.94 -3.43 -0.79
CA LEU A 17 18.02 -2.87 0.18
C LEU A 17 17.39 -3.97 1.06
N PRO A 18 17.03 -3.66 2.33
CA PRO A 18 16.49 -4.65 3.27
C PRO A 18 15.03 -5.07 2.99
N GLN A 19 14.39 -4.51 1.96
CA GLN A 19 13.03 -4.86 1.51
C GLN A 19 11.94 -4.72 2.60
N THR A 20 12.15 -3.81 3.56
CA THR A 20 11.16 -3.54 4.63
C THR A 20 9.93 -2.77 4.14
N GLN A 21 10.05 -2.06 3.01
CA GLN A 21 9.02 -1.21 2.39
C GLN A 21 8.49 -0.09 3.30
N CYS A 22 9.32 0.40 4.23
CA CYS A 22 8.94 1.37 5.27
C CYS A 22 8.80 2.81 4.79
N GLY A 23 9.52 3.20 3.74
CA GLY A 23 9.52 4.58 3.23
C GLY A 23 10.21 5.63 4.12
N LEU A 24 10.97 5.22 5.14
CA LEU A 24 11.75 6.13 6.00
C LEU A 24 12.79 6.97 5.23
N CYS A 25 13.24 6.49 4.06
CA CYS A 25 14.12 7.22 3.16
C CYS A 25 13.42 8.33 2.35
N GLY A 26 12.12 8.57 2.57
CA GLY A 26 11.30 9.53 1.81
C GLY A 26 10.49 8.90 0.67
N HIS A 27 10.79 7.64 0.31
CA HIS A 27 10.11 6.90 -0.76
C HIS A 27 9.01 5.99 -0.21
N ARG A 28 7.80 6.55 -0.08
CA ARG A 28 6.64 5.90 0.58
C ARG A 28 6.18 4.60 -0.09
N ASP A 29 6.50 4.42 -1.37
CA ASP A 29 6.06 3.28 -2.19
C ASP A 29 7.06 2.12 -2.18
N GLY A 30 8.09 2.19 -1.33
CA GLY A 30 8.97 1.05 -1.04
C GLY A 30 10.40 1.20 -1.53
N CYS A 31 11.11 0.07 -1.60
CA CYS A 31 12.54 0.02 -1.88
C CYS A 31 12.89 0.33 -3.35
N LEU A 32 12.10 -0.18 -4.31
CA LEU A 32 12.38 0.02 -5.74
C LEU A 32 12.36 1.51 -6.16
N PRO A 33 11.40 2.36 -5.73
CA PRO A 33 11.46 3.79 -6.00
C PRO A 33 12.73 4.46 -5.45
N TYR A 34 13.17 4.11 -4.24
CA TYR A 34 14.44 4.61 -3.71
C TYR A 34 15.63 4.14 -4.54
N ALA A 35 15.63 2.87 -4.98
CA ALA A 35 16.66 2.35 -5.86
C ALA A 35 16.76 3.12 -7.18
N LYS A 36 15.63 3.50 -7.76
CA LYS A 36 15.55 4.38 -8.93
C LYS A 36 16.19 5.73 -8.64
N SER A 37 15.79 6.41 -7.57
CA SER A 37 16.31 7.74 -7.26
C SER A 37 17.80 7.73 -6.93
N ILE A 38 18.32 6.68 -6.28
CA ILE A 38 19.77 6.49 -6.10
C ILE A 38 20.48 6.40 -7.45
N ALA A 39 19.94 5.60 -8.39
CA ALA A 39 20.50 5.46 -9.74
C ALA A 39 20.51 6.80 -10.50
N GLU A 40 19.54 7.67 -10.23
CA GLU A 40 19.40 9.01 -10.80
C GLU A 40 20.25 10.09 -10.10
N GLY A 41 20.87 9.78 -8.96
CA GLY A 41 21.84 10.65 -8.29
C GLY A 41 21.50 10.99 -6.84
N GLU A 42 20.39 10.50 -6.28
CA GLU A 42 20.09 10.68 -4.87
C GLU A 42 21.15 10.02 -3.97
N GLU A 43 21.33 10.57 -2.76
CA GLU A 43 22.22 10.04 -1.75
C GLU A 43 21.83 8.62 -1.32
N ALA A 44 22.83 7.75 -1.22
CA ALA A 44 22.66 6.32 -1.00
C ALA A 44 22.82 5.89 0.47
N ASN A 45 22.52 6.79 1.41
CA ASN A 45 22.70 6.62 2.86
C ASN A 45 21.39 6.76 3.66
N LYS A 46 20.24 6.94 3.01
CA LYS A 46 18.96 7.23 3.66
C LYS A 46 18.19 5.98 4.12
N CYS A 47 18.71 4.79 3.84
CA CYS A 47 18.06 3.54 4.25
C CYS A 47 18.29 3.27 5.75
N VAL A 48 17.44 3.85 6.60
CA VAL A 48 17.48 3.67 8.05
C VAL A 48 17.58 2.19 8.48
N PRO A 49 16.67 1.27 8.09
CA PRO A 49 16.77 -0.14 8.49
C PRO A 49 17.97 -0.88 7.88
N GLY A 50 18.56 -0.35 6.80
CA GLY A 50 19.76 -0.91 6.18
C GLY A 50 21.04 -0.54 6.93
N GLY A 51 21.03 0.58 7.65
CA GLY A 51 22.15 1.10 8.42
C GLY A 51 23.41 1.35 7.59
N GLN A 52 24.54 1.51 8.28
CA GLN A 52 25.83 1.74 7.64
C GLN A 52 26.23 0.64 6.63
N PRO A 53 25.99 -0.66 6.89
CA PRO A 53 26.35 -1.71 5.93
C PRO A 53 25.70 -1.56 4.55
N VAL A 54 24.44 -1.12 4.49
CA VAL A 54 23.76 -0.88 3.21
C VAL A 54 24.29 0.39 2.54
N ALA A 55 24.53 1.45 3.30
CA ALA A 55 25.11 2.68 2.76
C ALA A 55 26.50 2.43 2.13
N ASP A 56 27.35 1.64 2.80
CA ASP A 56 28.68 1.28 2.31
C ASP A 56 28.60 0.40 1.05
N ALA A 57 27.73 -0.61 1.06
CA ALA A 57 27.52 -1.50 -0.09
C ALA A 57 27.03 -0.71 -1.33
N LEU A 58 26.13 0.24 -1.12
CA LEU A 58 25.63 1.12 -2.17
C LEU A 58 26.73 2.06 -2.68
N ALA A 59 27.51 2.67 -1.80
CA ALA A 59 28.64 3.52 -2.20
C ALA A 59 29.65 2.76 -3.05
N ALA A 60 29.97 1.51 -2.67
CA ALA A 60 30.85 0.62 -3.43
C ALA A 60 30.26 0.27 -4.81
N LEU A 61 28.98 -0.11 -4.88
CA LEU A 61 28.27 -0.42 -6.14
C LEU A 61 28.28 0.79 -7.09
N LEU A 62 28.00 1.97 -6.55
CA LEU A 62 27.88 3.23 -7.32
C LEU A 62 29.23 3.88 -7.62
N LYS A 63 30.32 3.39 -7.02
CA LYS A 63 31.65 4.01 -7.04
C LYS A 63 31.60 5.48 -6.57
N ARG A 64 30.83 5.74 -5.52
CA ARG A 64 30.69 7.05 -4.87
C ARG A 64 31.48 7.07 -3.56
N ALA A 65 31.77 8.26 -3.05
CA ALA A 65 32.33 8.39 -1.71
C ALA A 65 31.34 7.83 -0.67
N PRO A 66 31.84 7.13 0.38
CA PRO A 66 30.98 6.63 1.45
C PRO A 66 30.36 7.80 2.21
N LEU A 67 29.11 7.61 2.61
CA LEU A 67 28.34 8.57 3.41
C LEU A 67 27.91 7.86 4.71
N THR A 68 27.79 8.64 5.78
CA THR A 68 27.23 8.13 7.04
C THR A 68 25.74 7.85 6.85
N ALA A 69 25.29 6.66 7.25
CA ALA A 69 23.87 6.32 7.21
C ALA A 69 23.02 7.23 8.10
N GLU A 70 21.81 7.56 7.64
CA GLU A 70 20.82 8.25 8.47
C GLU A 70 20.56 7.46 9.76
N PRO A 71 20.47 8.14 10.91
CA PRO A 71 20.38 7.48 12.20
C PRO A 71 19.02 6.80 12.38
N SER A 72 19.04 5.66 13.08
CA SER A 72 17.83 5.03 13.59
C SER A 72 17.53 5.53 15.00
N VAL A 73 16.25 5.50 15.37
CA VAL A 73 15.81 5.65 16.77
C VAL A 73 16.10 4.40 17.60
N TRP A 74 16.38 3.28 16.95
CA TRP A 74 16.69 2.00 17.57
C TRP A 74 18.21 1.77 17.64
N ASP A 75 18.65 1.13 18.71
CA ASP A 75 20.07 0.82 18.94
C ASP A 75 20.69 0.02 17.80
N ILE A 76 21.99 0.25 17.55
CA ILE A 76 22.75 -0.46 16.51
C ILE A 76 23.20 -1.82 17.05
N GLN A 77 22.91 -2.87 16.28
CA GLN A 77 23.32 -4.25 16.57
C GLN A 77 24.77 -4.51 16.11
N ALA A 78 25.29 -5.68 16.48
CA ALA A 78 26.67 -6.06 16.19
C ALA A 78 27.03 -6.11 14.69
N ASP A 79 26.05 -6.26 13.80
CA ASP A 79 26.26 -6.26 12.35
C ASP A 79 26.20 -4.85 11.73
N GLY A 80 26.12 -3.79 12.54
CA GLY A 80 26.09 -2.39 12.10
C GLY A 80 24.71 -1.91 11.63
N ARG A 81 23.66 -2.72 11.78
CA ARG A 81 22.28 -2.37 11.43
C ARG A 81 21.46 -2.06 12.68
N PRO A 82 20.40 -1.25 12.59
CA PRO A 82 19.52 -1.01 13.74
C PRO A 82 18.78 -2.27 14.21
N GLN A 83 18.39 -2.28 15.49
CA GLN A 83 17.60 -3.34 16.08
C GLN A 83 16.34 -3.63 15.25
N ARG A 84 16.23 -4.88 14.80
CA ARG A 84 15.04 -5.37 14.11
C ARG A 84 13.85 -5.29 15.06
N ILE A 85 12.77 -4.67 14.59
CA ILE A 85 11.51 -4.52 15.33
C ILE A 85 10.37 -5.26 14.64
N LYS A 86 9.37 -5.67 15.42
CA LYS A 86 8.13 -6.30 14.96
C LYS A 86 6.96 -5.58 15.61
N ALA A 87 5.86 -5.48 14.87
CA ALA A 87 4.62 -4.95 15.41
C ALA A 87 3.80 -6.10 16.04
N VAL A 88 3.14 -5.81 17.16
CA VAL A 88 2.16 -6.69 17.81
C VAL A 88 0.88 -5.90 18.11
N ILE A 89 -0.27 -6.58 18.07
CA ILE A 89 -1.56 -5.96 18.41
C ILE A 89 -1.93 -6.36 19.84
N ARG A 90 -2.33 -5.38 20.66
CA ARG A 90 -3.04 -5.62 21.92
C ARG A 90 -4.47 -6.04 21.59
N GLU A 91 -4.68 -7.34 21.70
CA GLU A 91 -5.87 -8.04 21.18
C GLU A 91 -7.18 -7.61 21.85
N ASP A 92 -7.13 -7.29 23.14
CA ASP A 92 -8.25 -6.82 23.95
C ASP A 92 -8.73 -5.40 23.60
N GLU A 93 -7.85 -4.57 23.02
CA GLU A 93 -8.18 -3.21 22.59
C GLU A 93 -8.62 -3.14 21.10
N CYS A 94 -8.41 -4.21 20.34
CA CYS A 94 -8.65 -4.22 18.91
C CYS A 94 -10.14 -4.21 18.56
N ILE A 95 -10.61 -3.16 17.88
CA ILE A 95 -12.01 -3.02 17.45
C ILE A 95 -12.33 -3.62 16.06
N GLY A 96 -11.36 -4.25 15.39
CA GLY A 96 -11.58 -4.85 14.07
C GLY A 96 -11.89 -3.86 12.94
N CYS A 97 -11.27 -2.68 12.92
CA CYS A 97 -11.56 -1.61 11.95
C CYS A 97 -10.96 -1.79 10.54
N THR A 98 -10.20 -2.86 10.31
CA THR A 98 -9.43 -3.25 9.11
C THR A 98 -8.43 -2.26 8.53
N LYS A 99 -8.26 -1.05 9.09
CA LYS A 99 -7.33 -0.03 8.55
C LYS A 99 -5.86 -0.46 8.55
N CYS A 100 -5.42 -1.18 9.59
CA CYS A 100 -4.07 -1.72 9.67
C CYS A 100 -3.79 -2.77 8.58
N ILE A 101 -4.77 -3.61 8.24
CA ILE A 101 -4.67 -4.60 7.16
C ILE A 101 -4.40 -3.89 5.83
N SER A 102 -5.16 -2.84 5.51
CA SER A 102 -4.95 -2.06 4.27
C SER A 102 -3.62 -1.30 4.22
N ALA A 103 -2.96 -1.08 5.35
CA ALA A 103 -1.70 -0.36 5.41
C ALA A 103 -0.47 -1.29 5.33
N CYS A 104 -0.63 -2.58 5.64
CA CYS A 104 0.46 -3.53 5.68
C CYS A 104 0.95 -3.86 4.26
N PRO A 105 2.18 -3.49 3.87
CA PRO A 105 2.67 -3.68 2.50
C PRO A 105 2.92 -5.16 2.18
N VAL A 106 3.03 -6.01 3.20
CA VAL A 106 3.39 -7.41 3.04
C VAL A 106 2.28 -8.35 3.53
N ASP A 107 1.06 -7.85 3.76
CA ASP A 107 -0.07 -8.67 4.21
C ASP A 107 0.25 -9.57 5.44
N ALA A 108 0.96 -9.04 6.43
CA ALA A 108 1.31 -9.75 7.67
C ALA A 108 0.21 -9.71 8.74
N ILE A 109 -0.91 -9.01 8.49
CA ILE A 109 -2.00 -8.81 9.45
C ILE A 109 -3.20 -9.63 9.01
N ILE A 110 -3.71 -10.45 9.92
CA ILE A 110 -4.89 -11.30 9.69
C ILE A 110 -6.07 -10.82 10.54
N GLY A 111 -7.28 -11.07 10.06
CA GLY A 111 -8.53 -10.79 10.75
C GLY A 111 -9.60 -10.26 9.79
N SER A 112 -10.70 -9.73 10.32
CA SER A 112 -11.84 -9.27 9.52
C SER A 112 -12.56 -8.11 10.20
N GLY A 113 -13.48 -7.47 9.47
CA GLY A 113 -14.28 -6.37 9.99
C GLY A 113 -15.03 -6.77 11.26
N LYS A 114 -14.90 -5.96 12.31
CA LYS A 114 -15.51 -6.16 13.63
C LYS A 114 -15.01 -7.41 14.38
N LEU A 115 -13.92 -8.00 13.92
CA LEU A 115 -13.22 -9.08 14.61
C LEU A 115 -11.80 -8.62 14.94
N MET A 116 -11.26 -9.16 16.02
CA MET A 116 -9.88 -8.93 16.44
C MET A 116 -8.90 -9.26 15.29
N HIS A 117 -7.89 -8.44 15.12
CA HIS A 117 -6.79 -8.71 14.20
C HIS A 117 -5.54 -9.14 14.97
N SER A 118 -4.67 -9.90 14.32
CA SER A 118 -3.36 -10.28 14.87
C SER A 118 -2.28 -10.10 13.79
N ILE A 119 -1.05 -9.82 14.23
CA ILE A 119 0.12 -9.68 13.34
C ILE A 119 0.93 -10.98 13.39
N LEU A 120 1.18 -11.56 12.22
CA LEU A 120 2.11 -12.66 12.05
C LEU A 120 3.53 -12.10 12.09
N THR A 121 4.18 -12.14 13.26
CA THR A 121 5.49 -11.52 13.51
C THR A 121 6.60 -12.06 12.62
N ASP A 122 6.52 -13.33 12.22
CA ASP A 122 7.44 -13.93 11.24
C ASP A 122 7.38 -13.25 9.87
N LEU A 123 6.22 -12.68 9.52
CA LEU A 123 5.96 -12.03 8.23
C LEU A 123 6.03 -10.50 8.32
N CYS A 124 6.15 -9.95 9.53
CA CYS A 124 6.21 -8.51 9.78
C CYS A 124 7.61 -7.97 9.46
N THR A 125 7.68 -6.90 8.67
CA THR A 125 8.96 -6.24 8.33
C THR A 125 9.39 -5.18 9.33
N GLY A 126 8.57 -4.88 10.33
CA GLY A 126 8.83 -3.75 11.23
C GLY A 126 8.70 -2.39 10.53
N CYS A 127 7.89 -2.28 9.47
CA CYS A 127 7.75 -1.03 8.72
C CYS A 127 6.94 0.06 9.40
N GLU A 128 6.28 -0.24 10.53
CA GLU A 128 5.48 0.70 11.34
C GLU A 128 4.25 1.32 10.65
N LEU A 129 4.01 1.02 9.36
CA LEU A 129 2.93 1.62 8.56
C LEU A 129 1.52 1.31 9.08
N CYS A 130 1.38 0.27 9.90
CA CYS A 130 0.11 -0.10 10.52
C CYS A 130 -0.26 0.75 11.75
N ILE A 131 0.69 1.46 12.36
CA ILE A 131 0.47 2.26 13.58
C ILE A 131 -0.38 3.51 13.28
N PRO A 132 0.00 4.43 12.37
CA PRO A 132 -0.78 5.66 12.15
C PRO A 132 -2.26 5.46 11.80
N PRO A 133 -2.67 4.44 11.01
CA PRO A 133 -4.08 4.25 10.68
C PRO A 133 -4.90 3.58 11.79
N CYS A 134 -4.31 3.09 12.88
CA CYS A 134 -5.03 2.46 13.98
C CYS A 134 -5.77 3.50 14.84
N PRO A 135 -7.12 3.51 14.88
CA PRO A 135 -7.87 4.56 15.56
C PRO A 135 -7.93 4.41 17.09
N VAL A 136 -7.49 3.26 17.60
CA VAL A 136 -7.48 2.91 19.03
C VAL A 136 -6.07 2.68 19.57
N ASP A 137 -5.05 2.96 18.75
CA ASP A 137 -3.64 2.90 19.15
C ASP A 137 -3.20 1.57 19.80
N CYS A 138 -3.79 0.45 19.36
CA CYS A 138 -3.56 -0.88 19.92
C CYS A 138 -2.33 -1.63 19.37
N ILE A 139 -1.33 -0.93 18.78
CA ILE A 139 -0.19 -1.58 18.11
C ILE A 139 1.11 -1.16 18.78
N ASP A 140 1.85 -2.14 19.31
CA ASP A 140 3.16 -1.93 19.93
C ASP A 140 4.29 -2.43 19.04
N LEU A 141 5.48 -1.85 19.25
CA LEU A 141 6.73 -2.30 18.64
C LEU A 141 7.55 -3.06 19.66
N VAL A 142 7.97 -4.28 19.29
CA VAL A 142 8.80 -5.16 20.11
C VAL A 142 10.08 -5.51 19.37
N ALA A 143 11.18 -5.68 20.10
CA ALA A 143 12.43 -6.13 19.53
C ALA A 143 12.31 -7.57 19.01
N ASP A 144 12.81 -7.82 17.81
CA ASP A 144 13.04 -9.18 17.33
C ASP A 144 14.27 -9.75 18.05
N THR A 145 14.03 -10.77 18.89
CA THR A 145 15.05 -11.44 19.70
C THR A 145 15.72 -12.60 18.97
N LYS A 146 15.34 -12.86 17.70
CA LYS A 146 16.01 -13.88 16.88
C LYS A 146 17.49 -13.52 16.68
N PRO A 147 18.38 -14.53 16.61
CA PRO A 147 19.78 -14.30 16.28
C PRO A 147 19.96 -13.52 14.97
N LEU A 148 21.04 -12.74 14.89
CA LEU A 148 21.38 -12.02 13.67
C LEU A 148 21.58 -13.00 12.51
N PRO A 149 20.96 -12.76 11.34
CA PRO A 149 21.06 -13.67 10.22
C PRO A 149 22.44 -13.61 9.57
N THR A 150 22.89 -14.76 9.06
CA THR A 150 24.02 -14.83 8.13
C THR A 150 23.73 -14.04 6.85
N THR A 151 24.74 -13.81 6.02
CA THR A 151 24.55 -13.14 4.71
C THR A 151 23.51 -13.87 3.87
N ASP A 152 23.63 -15.20 3.73
CA ASP A 152 22.72 -15.99 2.91
C ASP A 152 21.27 -15.98 3.44
N GLN A 153 21.12 -16.08 4.76
CA GLN A 153 19.80 -15.98 5.41
C GLN A 153 19.16 -14.60 5.18
N ARG A 154 19.95 -13.54 5.23
CA ARG A 154 19.48 -12.17 5.00
C ARG A 154 19.07 -11.97 3.54
N THR A 155 19.85 -12.47 2.59
CA THR A 155 19.49 -12.42 1.17
C THR A 155 18.20 -13.19 0.91
N ALA A 156 18.04 -14.38 1.49
CA ALA A 156 16.80 -15.15 1.39
C ALA A 156 15.60 -14.41 2.01
N GLU A 157 15.77 -13.78 3.18
CA GLU A 157 14.74 -12.96 3.81
C GLU A 157 14.37 -11.74 2.94
N GLN A 158 15.35 -11.03 2.39
CA GLN A 158 15.12 -9.90 1.47
C GLN A 158 14.34 -10.33 0.22
N ASP A 159 14.69 -11.46 -0.36
CA ASP A 159 14.02 -12.00 -1.54
C ASP A 159 12.57 -12.40 -1.25
N ASP A 160 12.31 -13.07 -0.13
CA ASP A 160 10.95 -13.40 0.32
C ASP A 160 10.12 -12.13 0.54
N LEU A 161 10.66 -11.14 1.26
CA LEU A 161 9.97 -9.88 1.52
C LEU A 161 9.64 -9.12 0.22
N ARG A 162 10.57 -9.11 -0.74
CA ARG A 162 10.34 -8.53 -2.07
C ARG A 162 9.22 -9.29 -2.80
N GLN A 163 9.28 -10.61 -2.83
CA GLN A 163 8.26 -11.45 -3.47
C GLN A 163 6.87 -11.18 -2.87
N ARG A 164 6.77 -11.10 -1.55
CA ARG A 164 5.51 -10.82 -0.83
C ARG A 164 4.99 -9.43 -1.12
N TYR A 165 5.87 -8.42 -1.22
CA TYR A 165 5.49 -7.06 -1.58
C TYR A 165 4.91 -6.98 -3.01
N TYR A 166 5.57 -7.60 -3.99
CA TYR A 166 5.05 -7.65 -5.36
C TYR A 166 3.73 -8.42 -5.45
N ALA A 167 3.59 -9.50 -4.68
CA ALA A 167 2.32 -10.23 -4.58
C ALA A 167 1.20 -9.35 -4.00
N HIS A 168 1.53 -8.48 -3.02
CA HIS A 168 0.59 -7.51 -2.46
C HIS A 168 0.18 -6.46 -3.50
N ILE A 169 1.13 -5.87 -4.22
CA ILE A 169 0.85 -4.90 -5.30
C ILE A 169 -0.10 -5.51 -6.34
N GLN A 170 0.17 -6.73 -6.80
CA GLN A 170 -0.70 -7.43 -7.73
C GLN A 170 -2.11 -7.66 -7.17
N ARG A 171 -2.25 -8.00 -5.88
CA ARG A 171 -3.56 -8.14 -5.22
C ARG A 171 -4.30 -6.82 -5.15
N GLU A 172 -3.63 -5.73 -4.81
CA GLU A 172 -4.25 -4.40 -4.74
C GLU A 172 -4.67 -3.90 -6.12
N GLU A 173 -3.87 -4.14 -7.17
CA GLU A 173 -4.24 -3.83 -8.55
C GLU A 173 -5.48 -4.62 -9.00
N ALA A 174 -5.52 -5.93 -8.74
CA ALA A 174 -6.71 -6.75 -9.05
C ALA A 174 -7.96 -6.28 -8.28
N ARG A 175 -7.78 -5.74 -7.07
CA ARG A 175 -8.86 -5.19 -6.24
C ARG A 175 -9.26 -3.77 -6.62
N ARG A 176 -8.43 -3.03 -7.37
CA ARG A 176 -8.64 -1.62 -7.73
C ARG A 176 -10.04 -1.35 -8.29
N LEU A 177 -10.53 -2.23 -9.17
CA LEU A 177 -11.86 -2.09 -9.79
C LEU A 177 -13.03 -2.42 -8.86
N SER A 178 -12.81 -3.27 -7.85
CA SER A 178 -13.86 -3.72 -6.93
C SER A 178 -13.85 -2.97 -5.59
N ARG A 179 -12.81 -2.17 -5.34
CA ARG A 179 -12.62 -1.44 -4.09
C ARG A 179 -13.73 -0.42 -3.88
N LYS A 180 -14.47 -0.58 -2.77
CA LYS A 180 -15.44 0.40 -2.27
C LYS A 180 -14.85 1.08 -1.03
N GLY A 181 -14.72 2.40 -1.05
CA GLY A 181 -14.26 3.19 0.09
C GLY A 181 -12.97 3.99 -0.16
N PRO A 182 -12.54 4.79 0.83
CA PRO A 182 -11.37 5.65 0.69
C PRO A 182 -10.08 4.86 0.59
N ILE A 183 -9.15 5.40 -0.19
CA ILE A 183 -7.81 4.86 -0.38
C ILE A 183 -6.97 5.27 0.85
N VAL A 184 -6.49 4.28 1.61
CA VAL A 184 -5.76 4.49 2.89
C VAL A 184 -4.26 4.78 2.65
N ARG A 185 -3.73 4.50 1.46
CA ARG A 185 -2.33 4.67 1.08
C ARG A 185 -2.24 5.34 -0.29
N ALA A 186 -1.27 6.22 -0.52
CA ALA A 186 -1.05 6.80 -1.85
C ALA A 186 -1.02 5.72 -2.95
N GLU A 187 -1.50 6.05 -4.15
CA GLU A 187 -1.50 5.11 -5.28
C GLU A 187 -0.06 4.69 -5.59
N ILE A 188 0.22 3.39 -5.51
CA ILE A 188 1.48 2.79 -5.94
C ILE A 188 1.57 2.96 -7.46
N ASP A 189 2.72 3.36 -7.99
CA ASP A 189 3.00 3.40 -9.43
C ASP A 189 3.11 1.96 -9.99
N VAL A 190 1.96 1.33 -10.22
CA VAL A 190 1.87 -0.08 -10.62
C VAL A 190 2.55 -0.32 -11.97
N GLU A 191 2.47 0.64 -12.88
CA GLU A 191 3.17 0.62 -14.17
C GLU A 191 4.69 0.52 -13.99
N PHE A 192 5.25 1.33 -13.09
CA PHE A 192 6.67 1.26 -12.75
C PHE A 192 7.05 -0.10 -12.16
N PHE A 193 6.28 -0.63 -11.21
CA PHE A 193 6.57 -1.96 -10.65
C PHE A 193 6.43 -3.09 -11.70
N ALA A 194 5.46 -3.00 -12.62
CA ALA A 194 5.29 -3.96 -13.70
C ALA A 194 6.52 -4.02 -14.61
N GLN A 195 7.11 -2.88 -14.94
CA GLN A 195 8.34 -2.79 -15.75
C GLN A 195 9.51 -3.58 -15.15
N PHE A 196 9.65 -3.58 -13.81
CA PHE A 196 10.75 -4.25 -13.11
C PHE A 196 10.43 -5.68 -12.68
N SER A 197 9.15 -6.05 -12.58
CA SER A 197 8.73 -7.41 -12.19
C SER A 197 9.28 -8.50 -13.12
N GLN A 198 9.51 -8.19 -14.40
CA GLN A 198 10.07 -9.13 -15.38
C GLN A 198 11.59 -9.32 -15.24
N ALA A 199 12.31 -8.31 -14.73
CA ALA A 199 13.76 -8.34 -14.58
C ALA A 199 14.20 -9.00 -13.25
N LEU A 200 13.29 -9.07 -12.28
CA LEU A 200 13.50 -9.71 -11.00
C LEU A 200 13.03 -11.17 -11.10
N ASN A 201 13.97 -12.09 -11.28
CA ASN A 201 13.68 -13.50 -11.61
C ASN A 201 12.78 -14.27 -10.62
N ASN A 202 12.46 -13.72 -9.44
CA ASN A 202 11.75 -14.38 -8.35
C ASN A 202 10.57 -13.58 -7.75
N VAL A 203 10.02 -12.60 -8.48
CA VAL A 203 8.82 -11.86 -8.02
C VAL A 203 7.62 -12.15 -8.93
N PRO A 204 6.38 -12.07 -8.42
CA PRO A 204 5.20 -12.16 -9.27
C PRO A 204 5.20 -11.08 -10.36
N VAL A 205 4.90 -11.47 -11.59
CA VAL A 205 4.70 -10.53 -12.70
C VAL A 205 3.44 -9.73 -12.40
N ILE A 206 3.56 -8.40 -12.46
CA ILE A 206 2.43 -7.50 -12.25
C ILE A 206 1.73 -7.26 -13.60
N THR A 207 0.42 -7.46 -13.62
CA THR A 207 -0.43 -7.26 -14.80
C THR A 207 -1.41 -6.12 -14.53
N LEU A 208 -1.37 -5.08 -15.36
CA LEU A 208 -2.30 -3.95 -15.26
C LEU A 208 -3.72 -4.41 -15.59
N THR A 209 -4.68 -4.03 -14.75
CA THR A 209 -6.08 -4.33 -15.02
C THR A 209 -6.67 -3.22 -15.87
N GLU A 210 -7.01 -3.51 -17.12
CA GLU A 210 -7.70 -2.55 -17.98
C GLU A 210 -9.07 -2.22 -17.39
N LYS A 211 -9.29 -0.94 -17.09
CA LYS A 211 -10.63 -0.45 -16.76
C LYS A 211 -11.47 -0.61 -18.04
N PRO A 212 -12.61 -1.33 -18.02
CA PRO A 212 -13.53 -1.27 -19.15
C PRO A 212 -13.80 0.20 -19.42
N LYS A 213 -13.56 0.66 -20.65
CA LYS A 213 -14.09 1.95 -21.07
C LYS A 213 -15.60 1.81 -20.95
N GLU A 214 -16.17 2.29 -19.85
CA GLU A 214 -17.58 2.58 -19.78
C GLU A 214 -17.83 3.59 -20.91
N SER A 215 -18.35 3.09 -22.03
CA SER A 215 -19.04 3.92 -22.99
C SER A 215 -20.35 4.35 -22.33
N THR A 216 -20.28 5.23 -21.34
CA THR A 216 -21.45 5.98 -20.93
C THR A 216 -21.77 6.90 -22.09
N THR A 217 -22.75 6.49 -22.88
CA THR A 217 -23.48 7.35 -23.83
C THR A 217 -24.22 8.50 -23.12
N LEU A 218 -24.17 8.55 -21.79
CA LEU A 218 -24.75 9.58 -20.94
C LEU A 218 -23.65 10.47 -20.35
N ASP A 219 -23.73 11.78 -20.62
CA ASP A 219 -22.85 12.80 -20.05
C ASP A 219 -22.77 12.70 -18.52
N ALA A 220 -21.60 13.00 -17.94
CA ALA A 220 -21.40 12.99 -16.49
C ALA A 220 -22.45 13.83 -15.71
N LYS A 221 -23.04 14.85 -16.36
CA LYS A 221 -24.14 15.66 -15.83
C LYS A 221 -25.43 14.84 -15.67
N THR A 222 -25.85 14.07 -16.68
CA THR A 222 -27.07 13.26 -16.62
C THR A 222 -26.92 12.10 -15.63
N THR A 223 -25.72 11.51 -15.50
CA THR A 223 -25.47 10.48 -14.47
C THR A 223 -25.66 11.02 -13.05
N ILE A 224 -25.14 12.22 -12.77
CA ILE A 224 -25.27 12.87 -11.45
C ILE A 224 -26.73 13.24 -11.18
N GLU A 225 -27.46 13.73 -12.18
CA GLU A 225 -28.87 14.07 -12.06
C GLU A 225 -29.73 12.84 -11.77
N LEU A 226 -29.53 11.74 -12.51
CA LEU A 226 -30.20 10.46 -12.27
C LEU A 226 -29.95 9.92 -10.85
N ALA A 227 -28.71 10.03 -10.34
CA ALA A 227 -28.38 9.58 -8.97
C ALA A 227 -29.10 10.42 -7.90
N LYS A 228 -29.18 11.74 -8.08
CA LYS A 228 -29.93 12.64 -7.18
C LYS A 228 -31.42 12.32 -7.17
N LEU A 229 -32.02 12.14 -8.35
CA LEU A 229 -33.44 11.79 -8.49
C LEU A 229 -33.76 10.43 -7.82
N ARG A 230 -32.96 9.39 -8.07
CA ARG A 230 -33.12 8.07 -7.42
C ARG A 230 -33.08 8.15 -5.89
N THR A 231 -32.20 8.99 -5.36
CA THR A 231 -32.08 9.19 -3.91
C THR A 231 -33.29 9.92 -3.32
N GLN A 232 -33.78 10.95 -4.02
CA GLN A 232 -34.97 11.70 -3.61
C GLN A 232 -36.24 10.85 -3.65
N VAL A 233 -36.41 10.03 -4.70
CA VAL A 233 -37.52 9.07 -4.84
C VAL A 233 -37.52 8.09 -3.66
N LYS A 234 -36.41 7.40 -3.38
CA LYS A 234 -36.31 6.48 -2.23
C LYS A 234 -36.60 7.16 -0.89
N LYS A 235 -36.17 8.41 -0.72
CA LYS A 235 -36.43 9.18 0.50
C LYS A 235 -37.93 9.45 0.66
N LEU A 236 -38.61 9.87 -0.41
CA LEU A 236 -40.05 10.14 -0.39
C LEU A 236 -40.88 8.87 -0.22
N GLU A 237 -40.53 7.77 -0.90
CA GLU A 237 -41.17 6.45 -0.72
C GLU A 237 -41.10 6.01 0.76
N LYS A 238 -39.93 6.15 1.40
CA LYS A 238 -39.76 5.84 2.82
C LYS A 238 -40.56 6.78 3.75
N GLN A 239 -40.77 8.04 3.36
CA GLN A 239 -41.60 8.96 4.15
C GLN A 239 -43.08 8.63 4.02
N LEU A 240 -43.54 8.30 2.81
CA LEU A 240 -44.92 7.94 2.51
C LEU A 240 -45.30 6.57 3.09
N SER A 241 -44.34 5.64 3.24
CA SER A 241 -44.59 4.37 3.92
C SER A 241 -44.84 4.52 5.43
N VAL A 242 -44.37 5.62 6.04
CA VAL A 242 -44.57 5.92 7.47
C VAL A 242 -45.85 6.74 7.68
N ARG A 243 -46.15 7.69 6.79
CA ARG A 243 -47.34 8.54 6.88
C ARG A 243 -47.79 8.99 5.49
N ALA A 244 -49.06 8.74 5.18
CA ALA A 244 -49.69 9.26 3.97
C ALA A 244 -49.72 10.80 3.98
N ASP A 245 -49.32 11.40 2.86
CA ASP A 245 -49.20 12.83 2.66
C ASP A 245 -49.37 13.13 1.15
N GLU A 246 -50.51 13.71 0.79
CA GLU A 246 -50.87 13.96 -0.62
C GLU A 246 -49.87 14.89 -1.32
N SER A 247 -49.28 15.85 -0.59
CA SER A 247 -48.28 16.76 -1.15
C SER A 247 -47.00 16.02 -1.53
N LYS A 248 -46.54 15.11 -0.66
CA LYS A 248 -45.35 14.29 -0.92
C LYS A 248 -45.61 13.23 -1.98
N GLN A 249 -46.84 12.73 -2.09
CA GLN A 249 -47.24 11.78 -3.11
C GLN A 249 -47.23 12.44 -4.51
N ALA A 250 -47.69 13.68 -4.62
CA ALA A 250 -47.54 14.48 -5.84
C ALA A 250 -46.06 14.75 -6.19
N GLN A 251 -45.22 15.06 -5.19
CA GLN A 251 -43.77 15.24 -5.41
C GLN A 251 -43.08 13.95 -5.88
N LEU A 252 -43.46 12.80 -5.32
CA LEU A 252 -42.92 11.50 -5.72
C LEU A 252 -43.24 11.20 -7.20
N LEU A 253 -44.49 11.41 -7.61
CA LEU A 253 -44.92 11.21 -9.00
C LEU A 253 -44.14 12.12 -9.97
N ALA A 254 -43.98 13.39 -9.63
CA ALA A 254 -43.21 14.33 -10.45
C ALA A 254 -41.73 13.93 -10.61
N LEU A 255 -41.10 13.43 -9.53
CA LEU A 255 -39.72 12.96 -9.57
C LEU A 255 -39.56 11.64 -10.32
N GLN A 256 -40.55 10.74 -10.23
CA GLN A 256 -40.57 9.49 -11.01
C GLN A 256 -40.74 9.76 -12.51
N GLN A 257 -41.56 10.74 -12.88
CA GLN A 257 -41.73 11.15 -14.27
C GLN A 257 -40.43 11.72 -14.85
N ARG A 258 -39.78 12.65 -14.13
CA ARG A 258 -38.47 13.20 -14.52
C ARG A 258 -37.37 12.14 -14.57
N LEU A 259 -37.45 11.12 -13.72
CA LEU A 259 -36.50 10.00 -13.73
C LEU A 259 -36.66 9.14 -14.99
N ASN A 260 -37.88 8.91 -15.46
CA ASN A 260 -38.15 8.17 -16.69
C ASN A 260 -37.71 8.98 -17.93
N GLU A 261 -38.03 10.28 -17.97
CA GLU A 261 -37.62 11.18 -19.07
C GLU A 261 -36.11 11.21 -19.29
N LEU A 262 -35.31 11.09 -18.22
CA LEU A 262 -33.84 11.05 -18.30
C LEU A 262 -33.26 9.65 -18.51
N GLN A 263 -34.08 8.60 -18.42
CA GLN A 263 -33.67 7.20 -18.68
C GLN A 263 -33.99 6.76 -20.12
N ASP A 264 -34.93 7.43 -20.77
CA ASP A 264 -35.33 7.17 -22.17
C ASP A 264 -34.46 7.94 -23.20
N ILE A 265 -33.41 8.65 -22.75
CA ILE A 265 -32.40 9.38 -23.55
C ILE A 265 -31.10 8.57 -23.58
#